data_AF-A0A7Y5IDP0-F1
#
_entry.id   AF-A0A7Y5IDP0-F1
#
_cell.length_a   1.000
_cell.length_b   1.000
_cell.length_c   1.000
_cell.angle_alpha   90.00
_cell.angle_beta   90.00
_cell.angle_gamma   90.00
#
_symmetry.space_group_name_H-M   'P 1'
#
loop_
_entity.id
_entity.type
_entity.pdbx_description
1 polymer ?
#
loop_
_entity_poly.entity_id
_entity_poly.type
_entity_poly.pdbx_seq_one_letter_code
_entity_poly.pdbx_strand_id
1 'polypeptide(L)'
;MNTPLLPPGIRHGISSAPNIVMSLGFLITWGAPTALGSDMLRYGMTVMILEFVTIHSAAFMGWTLFAGSGPVKKILWVIALGCFYSIFVYALAMESGEWWPMAAFWFLILNRLMTVLSGGEEANARLGVLMASWVWSLVSYLLAVMVTALLPLPAFGWTPEFRTMLAPRGTGLWIDEPQTLMAAGFLYFLSSAVFDLHAHKILNIFSGIDPRIPLLRKKR
;
A
#
# COMPACT_ATOMS: atom_id res chain seq x y z
N MET A 1 15.94 28.87 5.09
CA MET A 1 16.22 27.65 4.32
C MET A 1 16.50 26.55 5.31
N ASN A 2 15.58 25.60 5.48
CA ASN A 2 15.80 24.47 6.39
C ASN A 2 16.66 23.45 5.64
N THR A 3 17.95 23.40 5.97
CA THR A 3 18.82 22.31 5.53
C THR A 3 18.20 20.98 6.00
N PRO A 4 18.06 19.98 5.12
CA PRO A 4 17.54 18.69 5.53
C PRO A 4 18.46 18.09 6.60
N LEU A 5 17.89 17.70 7.74
CA LEU A 5 18.62 17.18 8.90
C LEU A 5 19.39 15.88 8.62
N LEU A 6 19.07 15.18 7.53
CA LEU A 6 19.67 13.89 7.17
C LEU A 6 20.12 13.85 5.70
N PRO A 7 21.26 13.20 5.40
CA PRO A 7 21.67 12.89 4.03
C PRO A 7 20.59 12.11 3.26
N PRO A 8 20.44 12.32 1.93
CA PRO A 8 19.42 11.66 1.12
C PRO A 8 19.40 10.15 1.26
N GLY A 9 20.57 9.50 1.27
CA GLY A 9 20.68 8.04 1.42
C GLY A 9 20.10 7.53 2.75
N ILE A 10 20.32 8.24 3.85
CA ILE A 10 19.78 7.87 5.17
C ILE A 10 18.26 8.03 5.18
N ARG A 11 17.74 9.11 4.59
CA ARG A 11 16.30 9.34 4.47
C ARG A 11 15.60 8.21 3.69
N HIS A 12 16.16 7.81 2.55
CA HIS A 12 15.62 6.71 1.73
C HIS A 12 15.70 5.36 2.45
N GLY A 13 16.80 5.10 3.16
CA GLY A 13 16.95 3.91 3.99
C GLY A 13 15.84 3.83 5.04
N ILE A 14 15.63 4.91 5.79
CA ILE A 14 14.58 4.98 6.82
C ILE A 14 13.17 4.80 6.22
N SER A 15 12.87 5.45 5.08
CA SER A 15 11.54 5.33 4.47
C SER A 15 11.25 3.93 3.94
N SER A 16 12.28 3.20 3.47
CA SER A 16 12.12 1.83 2.97
C SER A 16 12.02 0.77 4.07
N ALA A 17 12.46 1.08 5.29
CA ALA A 17 12.58 0.12 6.38
C ALA A 17 11.26 -0.62 6.69
N PRO A 18 10.08 0.05 6.78
CA PRO A 18 8.81 -0.66 7.00
C PRO A 18 8.53 -1.70 5.91
N ASN A 19 8.72 -1.35 4.64
CA ASN A 19 8.51 -2.26 3.51
C ASN A 19 9.49 -3.44 3.52
N ILE A 20 10.76 -3.21 3.89
CA ILE A 20 11.74 -4.29 4.06
C ILE A 20 11.31 -5.24 5.18
N VAL A 21 10.91 -4.70 6.34
CA VAL A 21 10.46 -5.52 7.48
C VAL A 21 9.24 -6.36 7.10
N MET A 22 8.25 -5.74 6.44
CA MET A 22 7.06 -6.46 5.98
C MET A 22 7.43 -7.56 4.97
N SER A 23 8.26 -7.24 3.97
CA SER A 23 8.77 -8.19 2.99
C SER A 23 9.43 -9.40 3.67
N LEU A 24 10.33 -9.16 4.63
CA LEU A 24 10.99 -10.23 5.37
C LEU A 24 10.01 -11.03 6.23
N GLY A 25 9.04 -10.39 6.88
CA GLY A 25 7.99 -11.07 7.64
C GLY A 25 7.19 -12.03 6.77
N PHE A 26 6.78 -11.61 5.58
CA PHE A 26 6.11 -12.46 4.60
C PHE A 26 7.01 -13.61 4.10
N LEU A 27 8.28 -13.33 3.80
CA LEU A 27 9.23 -14.37 3.36
C LEU A 27 9.49 -15.43 4.44
N ILE A 28 9.71 -15.00 5.69
CA ILE A 28 9.91 -15.87 6.84
C ILE A 28 8.67 -16.73 7.04
N THR A 29 7.48 -16.13 7.03
CA THR A 29 6.21 -16.85 7.20
C THR A 29 5.94 -17.79 6.02
N TRP A 30 6.39 -17.46 4.81
CA TRP A 30 6.30 -18.36 3.67
C TRP A 30 7.13 -19.63 3.89
N GLY A 31 8.38 -19.48 4.32
CA GLY A 31 9.29 -20.62 4.56
C GLY A 31 8.98 -21.40 5.84
N ALA A 32 8.61 -20.70 6.91
CA ALA A 32 8.37 -21.23 8.24
C ALA A 32 7.14 -20.54 8.89
N PRO A 33 5.92 -21.04 8.64
CA PRO A 33 4.66 -20.37 9.00
C PRO A 33 4.48 -20.04 10.49
N THR A 34 5.16 -20.77 11.38
CA THR A 34 5.06 -20.60 12.83
C THR A 34 6.21 -19.79 13.43
N ALA A 35 7.22 -19.41 12.64
CA ALA A 35 8.43 -18.74 13.15
C ALA A 35 8.14 -17.38 13.81
N LEU A 36 7.10 -16.69 13.36
CA LEU A 36 6.67 -15.39 13.88
C LEU A 36 5.33 -15.47 14.64
N GLY A 37 4.85 -16.68 14.95
CA GLY A 37 3.57 -16.94 15.59
C GLY A 37 2.53 -17.57 14.67
N SER A 38 1.56 -18.28 15.24
CA SER A 38 0.54 -19.03 14.50
C SER A 38 -0.50 -18.16 13.78
N ASP A 39 -0.69 -16.91 14.22
CA ASP A 39 -1.68 -15.98 13.66
C ASP A 39 -1.19 -15.24 12.40
N MET A 40 0.03 -15.49 11.95
CA MET A 40 0.64 -14.74 10.84
C MET A 40 -0.12 -14.85 9.52
N LEU A 41 -0.85 -15.94 9.28
CA LEU A 41 -1.75 -16.02 8.13
C LEU A 41 -2.84 -14.95 8.19
N ARG A 42 -3.52 -14.85 9.34
CA ARG A 42 -4.60 -13.89 9.59
C ARG A 42 -4.07 -12.46 9.48
N TYR A 43 -2.92 -12.17 10.09
CA TYR A 43 -2.29 -10.85 9.99
C TYR A 43 -1.84 -10.52 8.57
N GLY A 44 -1.19 -11.45 7.87
CA GLY A 44 -0.76 -11.25 6.49
C GLY A 44 -1.94 -10.98 5.55
N MET A 45 -3.04 -11.70 5.71
CA MET A 45 -4.27 -11.48 4.95
C MET A 45 -4.87 -10.11 5.25
N THR A 46 -4.95 -9.74 6.53
CA THR A 46 -5.44 -8.44 6.99
C THR A 46 -4.62 -7.30 6.37
N VAL A 47 -3.30 -7.42 6.41
CA VAL A 47 -2.39 -6.44 5.80
C VAL A 47 -2.61 -6.34 4.29
N MET A 48 -2.68 -7.46 3.57
CA MET A 48 -2.81 -7.43 2.11
C MET A 48 -4.16 -6.89 1.65
N ILE A 49 -5.24 -7.16 2.38
CA ILE A 49 -6.55 -6.56 2.11
C ILE A 49 -6.55 -5.07 2.45
N LEU A 50 -5.93 -4.69 3.57
CA LEU A 50 -5.80 -3.28 3.93
C LEU A 50 -5.01 -2.51 2.88
N GLU A 51 -3.91 -3.07 2.37
CA GLU A 51 -3.12 -2.50 1.26
C GLU A 51 -3.95 -2.32 -0.01
N PHE A 52 -4.79 -3.30 -0.36
CA PHE A 52 -5.72 -3.14 -1.48
C PHE A 52 -6.63 -1.93 -1.28
N VAL A 53 -7.22 -1.78 -0.08
CA VAL A 53 -8.09 -0.64 0.27
C VAL A 53 -7.31 0.68 0.25
N THR A 54 -6.07 0.70 0.75
CA THR A 54 -5.24 1.92 0.80
C THR A 54 -4.83 2.38 -0.60
N ILE A 55 -4.44 1.45 -1.49
CA ILE A 55 -4.10 1.75 -2.89
C ILE A 55 -5.30 2.34 -3.63
N HIS A 56 -6.50 1.77 -3.44
CA HIS A 56 -7.72 2.26 -4.08
C HIS A 56 -8.10 3.64 -3.56
N SER A 57 -8.14 3.82 -2.24
CA SER A 57 -8.51 5.09 -1.63
C SER A 57 -7.52 6.21 -1.98
N ALA A 58 -6.22 5.89 -2.14
CA ALA A 58 -5.20 6.84 -2.56
C ALA A 58 -5.49 7.46 -3.94
N ALA A 59 -6.04 6.70 -4.89
CA ALA A 59 -6.40 7.21 -6.21
C ALA A 59 -7.48 8.29 -6.12
N PHE A 60 -8.58 7.97 -5.42
CA PHE A 60 -9.71 8.88 -5.27
C PHE A 60 -9.35 10.13 -4.47
N MET A 61 -8.56 9.97 -3.39
CA MET A 61 -8.10 11.11 -2.59
C MET A 61 -7.04 11.95 -3.31
N GLY A 62 -6.22 11.33 -4.16
CA GLY A 62 -5.35 12.05 -5.08
C GLY A 62 -6.18 12.94 -5.99
N TRP A 63 -7.18 12.38 -6.67
CA TRP A 63 -8.05 13.15 -7.55
C TRP A 63 -8.74 14.34 -6.86
N THR A 64 -9.24 14.17 -5.64
CA THR A 64 -9.91 15.26 -4.89
C THR A 64 -8.97 16.38 -4.51
N LEU A 65 -7.70 16.09 -4.23
CA LEU A 65 -6.67 17.09 -4.01
C LEU A 65 -6.42 17.97 -5.24
N PHE A 66 -6.61 17.44 -6.45
CA PHE A 66 -6.36 18.14 -7.72
C PHE A 66 -7.59 18.78 -8.34
N ALA A 67 -8.79 18.39 -7.93
CA ALA A 67 -9.99 19.13 -8.28
C ALA A 67 -9.81 20.60 -7.83
N GLY A 68 -9.99 21.56 -8.75
CA GLY A 68 -9.84 23.02 -8.55
C GLY A 68 -10.89 23.62 -7.61
N SER A 69 -11.04 23.00 -6.44
CA SER A 69 -12.02 23.24 -5.41
C SER A 69 -11.35 23.91 -4.22
N GLY A 70 -12.12 24.71 -3.48
CA GLY A 70 -11.63 25.36 -2.26
C GLY A 70 -11.21 24.35 -1.18
N PRO A 71 -10.34 24.74 -0.24
CA PRO A 71 -9.77 23.85 0.79
C PRO A 71 -10.84 23.14 1.63
N VAL A 72 -11.93 23.83 1.98
CA VAL A 72 -13.06 23.24 2.73
C VAL A 72 -13.67 22.07 1.97
N LYS A 73 -13.90 22.23 0.66
CA LYS A 73 -14.47 21.17 -0.18
C LYS A 73 -13.52 19.98 -0.28
N LYS A 74 -12.21 20.20 -0.36
CA LYS A 74 -11.20 19.12 -0.35
C LYS A 74 -11.23 18.34 0.97
N ILE A 75 -11.27 19.03 2.11
CA ILE A 75 -11.36 18.41 3.44
C ILE A 75 -12.64 17.55 3.53
N LEU A 76 -13.79 18.11 3.14
CA LEU A 76 -15.06 17.39 3.15
C LEU A 76 -15.00 16.13 2.29
N TRP A 77 -14.38 16.20 1.11
CA TRP A 77 -14.20 15.02 0.25
C TRP A 77 -13.28 13.96 0.85
N VAL A 78 -12.17 14.36 1.46
CA VAL A 78 -11.25 13.42 2.12
C VAL A 78 -11.95 12.74 3.30
N ILE A 79 -12.71 13.48 4.12
CA ILE A 79 -13.49 12.91 5.22
C ILE A 79 -14.59 11.98 4.69
N ALA A 80 -15.35 12.39 3.67
CA ALA A 80 -16.40 11.57 3.09
C ALA A 80 -15.87 10.25 2.53
N LEU A 81 -14.74 10.29 1.81
CA LEU A 81 -14.06 9.09 1.34
C LEU A 81 -13.51 8.26 2.51
N GLY A 82 -12.94 8.88 3.53
CA GLY A 82 -12.49 8.21 4.75
C GLY A 82 -13.63 7.44 5.43
N CYS A 83 -14.79 8.06 5.60
CA CYS A 83 -15.98 7.41 6.14
C CYS A 83 -16.48 6.26 5.25
N PHE A 84 -16.53 6.45 3.94
CA PHE A 84 -16.92 5.39 3.00
C PHE A 84 -16.00 4.17 3.10
N TYR A 85 -14.68 4.38 3.05
CA TYR A 85 -13.70 3.30 3.15
C TYR A 85 -13.64 2.66 4.54
N SER A 86 -14.01 3.40 5.60
CA SER A 86 -14.10 2.86 6.96
C SER A 86 -15.08 1.70 7.07
N ILE A 87 -16.11 1.62 6.21
CA ILE A 87 -17.04 0.48 6.21
C ILE A 87 -16.30 -0.82 5.85
N PHE A 88 -15.42 -0.78 4.85
CA PHE A 88 -14.63 -1.94 4.44
C PHE A 88 -13.56 -2.29 5.46
N VAL A 89 -12.85 -1.29 5.99
CA VAL A 89 -11.83 -1.52 7.02
C VAL A 89 -12.46 -2.02 8.32
N TYR A 90 -13.67 -1.57 8.64
CA TYR A 90 -14.43 -2.07 9.78
C TYR A 90 -14.84 -3.53 9.58
N ALA A 91 -15.36 -3.88 8.40
CA ALA A 91 -15.67 -5.27 8.07
C ALA A 91 -14.42 -6.16 8.17
N LEU A 92 -13.28 -5.68 7.69
CA LEU A 92 -11.99 -6.36 7.82
C LEU A 92 -11.58 -6.52 9.29
N ALA A 93 -11.71 -5.49 10.11
CA ALA A 93 -11.38 -5.52 11.53
C ALA A 93 -12.25 -6.53 12.31
N MET A 94 -13.54 -6.61 11.96
CA MET A 94 -14.46 -7.58 12.55
C MET A 94 -14.11 -9.02 12.12
N GLU A 95 -13.76 -9.24 10.86
CA GLU A 95 -13.36 -10.55 10.34
C GLU A 95 -12.03 -11.02 10.93
N SER A 96 -11.05 -10.12 11.03
CA SER A 96 -9.74 -10.44 11.61
C SER A 96 -9.78 -10.54 13.14
N GLY A 97 -10.83 -10.01 13.79
CA GLY A 97 -10.92 -9.87 15.25
C GLY A 97 -9.96 -8.82 15.81
N GLU A 98 -9.47 -7.91 14.97
CA GLU A 98 -8.42 -6.96 15.32
C GLU A 98 -8.86 -5.52 15.04
N TRP A 99 -8.72 -4.61 15.99
CA TRP A 99 -9.14 -3.21 15.83
C TRP A 99 -8.05 -2.30 15.25
N TRP A 100 -6.80 -2.74 15.24
CA TRP A 100 -5.68 -1.93 14.75
C TRP A 100 -5.82 -1.46 13.28
N PRO A 101 -6.44 -2.21 12.33
CA PRO A 101 -6.59 -1.74 10.95
C PRO A 101 -7.39 -0.44 10.86
N MET A 102 -8.40 -0.28 11.73
CA MET A 102 -9.20 0.95 11.80
C MET A 102 -8.35 2.13 12.27
N ALA A 103 -7.54 1.95 13.31
CA ALA A 103 -6.64 2.98 13.80
C ALA A 103 -5.60 3.38 12.75
N ALA A 104 -4.96 2.39 12.11
CA ALA A 104 -3.98 2.61 11.05
C ALA A 104 -4.59 3.36 9.87
N PHE A 105 -5.78 2.97 9.43
CA PHE A 105 -6.50 3.63 8.34
C PHE A 105 -6.79 5.10 8.66
N TRP A 106 -7.35 5.41 9.84
CA TRP A 106 -7.65 6.80 10.22
C TRP A 106 -6.38 7.64 10.41
N PHE A 107 -5.29 7.06 10.89
CA PHE A 107 -4.01 7.74 10.93
C PHE A 107 -3.51 8.12 9.52
N LEU A 108 -3.71 7.25 8.53
CA LEU A 108 -3.43 7.56 7.13
C LEU A 108 -4.34 8.68 6.59
N ILE A 109 -5.62 8.68 6.94
CA ILE A 109 -6.55 9.78 6.58
C ILE A 109 -6.09 11.10 7.18
N LEU A 110 -5.71 11.12 8.46
CA LEU A 110 -5.19 12.32 9.12
C LEU A 110 -3.91 12.83 8.45
N ASN A 111 -2.97 11.94 8.13
CA ASN A 111 -1.75 12.31 7.40
C ASN A 111 -2.06 12.96 6.03
N ARG A 112 -3.08 12.46 5.32
CA ARG A 112 -3.54 13.05 4.07
C ARG A 112 -4.21 14.41 4.27
N LEU A 113 -5.04 14.56 5.31
CA LEU A 113 -5.64 15.85 5.66
C LEU A 113 -4.60 16.91 5.97
N MET A 114 -3.51 16.55 6.67
CA MET A 114 -2.39 17.46 6.91
C MET A 114 -1.76 17.96 5.61
N THR A 115 -1.71 17.11 4.57
CA THR A 115 -1.23 17.51 3.24
C THR A 115 -2.17 18.50 2.56
N VAL A 116 -3.50 18.30 2.67
CA VAL A 116 -4.51 19.24 2.16
C VAL A 116 -4.38 20.60 2.84
N LEU A 117 -4.26 20.60 4.17
CA LEU A 117 -4.21 21.80 5.00
C LEU A 117 -2.95 22.62 4.78
N SER A 118 -1.84 21.99 4.39
CA SER A 118 -0.54 22.66 4.20
C SER A 118 -0.44 23.47 2.90
N GLY A 119 -1.35 23.27 1.93
CA GLY A 119 -1.70 24.23 0.85
C GLY A 119 -0.63 24.86 -0.06
N GLY A 120 0.66 24.52 0.03
CA GLY A 120 1.75 25.26 -0.62
C GLY A 120 2.04 24.90 -2.10
N GLU A 121 2.76 25.78 -2.81
CA GLU A 121 3.25 25.60 -4.20
C GLU A 121 4.05 24.30 -4.40
N GLU A 122 4.69 23.78 -3.35
CA GLU A 122 5.36 22.47 -3.38
C GLU A 122 4.42 21.29 -3.66
N ALA A 123 3.10 21.47 -3.53
CA ALA A 123 2.12 20.42 -3.78
C ALA A 123 2.14 19.88 -5.22
N ASN A 124 2.43 20.75 -6.21
CA ASN A 124 2.52 20.34 -7.61
C ASN A 124 3.80 19.54 -7.92
N ALA A 125 4.92 19.85 -7.28
CA ALA A 125 6.15 19.06 -7.42
C ALA A 125 6.01 17.69 -6.74
N ARG A 126 5.29 17.64 -5.61
CA ARG A 126 4.98 16.39 -4.89
C ARG A 126 3.96 15.51 -5.63
N LEU A 127 3.15 16.08 -6.52
CA LEU A 127 2.14 15.35 -7.29
C LEU A 127 2.73 14.24 -8.14
N GLY A 128 3.80 14.53 -8.91
CA GLY A 128 4.46 13.52 -9.74
C GLY A 128 4.97 12.35 -8.92
N VAL A 129 5.51 12.63 -7.72
CA VAL A 129 5.98 11.59 -6.79
C VAL A 129 4.84 10.75 -6.24
N LEU A 130 3.74 11.38 -5.83
CA LEU A 130 2.56 10.68 -5.30
C LEU A 130 1.91 9.81 -6.37
N MET A 131 1.80 10.28 -7.62
CA MET A 131 1.24 9.49 -8.72
C MET A 131 2.17 8.35 -9.13
N ALA A 132 3.48 8.59 -9.23
CA ALA A 132 4.44 7.53 -9.54
C ALA A 132 4.42 6.44 -8.46
N SER A 133 4.41 6.84 -7.18
CA SER A 133 4.29 5.91 -6.05
C SER A 133 2.98 5.13 -6.09
N TRP A 134 1.85 5.80 -6.35
CA TRP A 134 0.55 5.14 -6.46
C TRP A 134 0.49 4.13 -7.62
N VAL A 135 0.93 4.53 -8.81
CA VAL A 135 0.99 3.64 -10.00
C VAL A 135 1.89 2.45 -9.69
N TRP A 136 3.05 2.69 -9.06
CA TRP A 136 3.97 1.64 -8.68
C TRP A 136 3.35 0.64 -7.71
N SER A 137 2.70 1.11 -6.65
CA SER A 137 2.01 0.26 -5.68
C SER A 137 0.89 -0.54 -6.35
N LEU A 138 0.07 0.10 -7.18
CA LEU A 138 -1.02 -0.56 -7.91
C LEU A 138 -0.50 -1.68 -8.82
N VAL A 139 0.47 -1.37 -9.68
CA VAL A 139 1.05 -2.35 -10.62
C VAL A 139 1.77 -3.46 -9.87
N SER A 140 2.56 -3.12 -8.84
CA SER A 140 3.28 -4.11 -8.04
C SER A 140 2.33 -5.05 -7.31
N TYR A 141 1.25 -4.52 -6.73
CA TYR A 141 0.25 -5.33 -6.04
C TYR A 141 -0.44 -6.30 -7.01
N LEU A 142 -0.95 -5.78 -8.13
CA LEU A 142 -1.64 -6.60 -9.13
C LEU A 142 -0.73 -7.67 -9.73
N LEU A 143 0.51 -7.31 -10.09
CA LEU A 143 1.48 -8.27 -10.63
C LEU A 143 1.87 -9.31 -9.59
N ALA A 144 2.13 -8.92 -8.34
CA ALA A 144 2.45 -9.86 -7.27
C ALA A 144 1.33 -10.89 -7.10
N VAL A 145 0.09 -10.43 -6.91
CA VAL A 145 -1.08 -11.32 -6.74
C VAL A 145 -1.27 -12.21 -7.97
N MET A 146 -1.24 -11.65 -9.18
CA MET A 146 -1.44 -12.41 -10.42
C MET A 146 -0.36 -13.46 -10.63
N VAL A 147 0.92 -13.10 -10.49
CA VAL A 147 2.05 -14.02 -10.67
C VAL A 147 1.95 -15.18 -9.69
N THR A 148 1.65 -14.90 -8.41
CA THR A 148 1.55 -15.95 -7.39
C THR A 148 0.29 -16.79 -7.48
N ALA A 149 -0.78 -16.27 -8.10
CA ALA A 149 -2.01 -17.02 -8.35
C ALA A 149 -1.89 -17.96 -9.54
N LEU A 150 -1.03 -17.63 -10.51
CA LEU A 150 -0.87 -18.40 -11.75
C LEU A 150 0.29 -19.40 -11.71
N LEU A 151 1.34 -19.11 -10.94
CA LEU A 151 2.51 -19.98 -10.85
C LEU A 151 2.34 -21.01 -9.74
N PRO A 152 2.73 -22.28 -9.97
CA PRO A 152 2.78 -23.27 -8.90
C PRO A 152 3.91 -22.90 -7.94
N LEU A 153 3.55 -22.33 -6.80
CA LEU A 153 4.51 -21.95 -5.78
C LEU A 153 4.81 -23.13 -4.85
N PRO A 154 6.07 -23.29 -4.40
CA PRO A 154 6.38 -24.24 -3.36
C PRO A 154 5.60 -23.89 -2.08
N ALA A 155 4.94 -24.90 -1.50
CA ALA A 155 4.21 -24.75 -0.26
C ALA A 155 5.15 -24.48 0.94
N PHE A 156 6.42 -24.91 0.86
CA PHE A 156 7.36 -24.89 1.98
C PHE A 156 6.72 -25.45 3.27
N GLY A 157 6.57 -24.64 4.32
CA GLY A 157 5.96 -25.06 5.57
C GLY A 157 4.42 -25.13 5.57
N TRP A 158 3.74 -24.76 4.48
CA TRP A 158 2.28 -24.78 4.35
C TRP A 158 1.72 -26.16 3.95
N THR A 159 2.05 -27.19 4.72
CA THR A 159 1.61 -28.56 4.42
C THR A 159 0.09 -28.73 4.62
N PRO A 160 -0.56 -29.73 3.98
CA PRO A 160 -1.97 -30.03 4.23
C PRO A 160 -2.31 -30.20 5.71
N GLU A 161 -1.43 -30.86 6.48
CA GLU A 161 -1.62 -31.09 7.91
C GLU A 161 -1.65 -29.77 8.68
N PHE A 162 -0.70 -28.87 8.40
CA PHE A 162 -0.67 -27.56 9.05
C PHE A 162 -1.92 -26.72 8.72
N ARG A 163 -2.41 -26.78 7.48
CA ARG A 163 -3.66 -26.11 7.09
C ARG A 163 -4.87 -26.63 7.85
N THR A 164 -4.95 -27.95 8.06
CA THR A 164 -6.05 -28.53 8.85
C THR A 164 -6.01 -28.10 10.32
N MET A 165 -4.82 -27.88 10.88
CA MET A 165 -4.66 -27.38 12.26
C MET A 165 -5.12 -25.93 12.41
N LEU A 166 -4.89 -25.09 11.40
CA LEU A 166 -5.35 -23.70 11.40
C LEU A 166 -6.89 -23.59 11.32
N ALA A 167 -7.56 -24.61 10.77
CA ALA A 167 -9.00 -24.64 10.53
C ALA A 167 -9.58 -23.29 10.05
N PRO A 168 -8.99 -22.67 8.99
CA PRO A 168 -9.40 -21.34 8.57
C PRO A 168 -10.87 -21.35 8.13
N ARG A 169 -11.62 -20.32 8.53
CA ARG A 169 -13.01 -20.15 8.13
C ARG A 169 -13.07 -19.57 6.72
N GLY A 170 -14.01 -20.06 5.91
CA GLY A 170 -14.27 -19.54 4.57
C GLY A 170 -13.59 -20.34 3.46
N THR A 171 -13.57 -19.75 2.27
CA THR A 171 -13.07 -20.34 1.02
C THR A 171 -12.36 -19.26 0.20
N GLY A 172 -11.45 -19.66 -0.68
CA GLY A 172 -10.80 -18.75 -1.61
C GLY A 172 -9.31 -18.98 -1.68
N LEU A 173 -8.68 -18.49 -2.75
CA LEU A 173 -7.30 -18.82 -3.09
C LEU A 173 -6.31 -18.67 -1.93
N TRP A 174 -6.40 -17.60 -1.15
CA TRP A 174 -5.46 -17.36 -0.04
C TRP A 174 -5.74 -18.19 1.22
N ILE A 175 -6.94 -18.75 1.35
CA ILE A 175 -7.30 -19.71 2.40
C ILE A 175 -6.89 -21.11 1.98
N ASP A 176 -7.21 -21.47 0.73
CA ASP A 176 -6.96 -22.78 0.17
C ASP A 176 -5.46 -22.99 -0.12
N GLU A 177 -4.77 -21.93 -0.57
CA GLU A 177 -3.34 -21.90 -0.90
C GLU A 177 -2.60 -20.72 -0.23
N PRO A 178 -2.42 -20.74 1.11
CA PRO A 178 -1.81 -19.64 1.86
C PRO A 178 -0.42 -19.20 1.39
N GLN A 179 0.35 -20.12 0.81
CA GLN A 179 1.66 -19.82 0.23
C GLN A 179 1.59 -18.74 -0.86
N THR A 180 0.48 -18.65 -1.59
CA THR A 180 0.26 -17.64 -2.64
C THR A 180 0.16 -16.24 -2.05
N LEU A 181 -0.59 -16.09 -0.96
CA LEU A 181 -0.68 -14.84 -0.20
C LEU A 181 0.68 -14.43 0.36
N MET A 182 1.42 -15.37 0.94
CA MET A 182 2.71 -15.06 1.56
C MET A 182 3.74 -14.62 0.52
N ALA A 183 3.81 -15.32 -0.61
CA ALA A 183 4.66 -14.94 -1.73
C ALA A 183 4.22 -13.59 -2.32
N ALA A 184 2.91 -13.33 -2.45
CA ALA A 184 2.40 -12.07 -2.98
C ALA A 184 2.79 -10.89 -2.09
N GLY A 185 2.60 -11.04 -0.77
CA GLY A 185 3.03 -10.03 0.21
C GLY A 185 4.52 -9.77 0.15
N PHE A 186 5.35 -10.83 0.09
CA PHE A 186 6.79 -10.70 -0.09
C PHE A 186 7.14 -9.88 -1.35
N LEU A 187 6.62 -10.26 -2.51
CA LEU A 187 6.93 -9.59 -3.78
C LEU A 187 6.45 -8.14 -3.80
N TYR A 188 5.24 -7.87 -3.28
CA TYR A 188 4.68 -6.53 -3.21
C TYR A 188 5.53 -5.61 -2.32
N PHE A 189 5.79 -6.01 -1.08
CA PHE A 189 6.55 -5.18 -0.15
C PHE A 189 8.03 -5.05 -0.54
N LEU A 190 8.62 -6.07 -1.17
CA LEU A 190 9.95 -5.96 -1.76
C LEU A 190 9.98 -4.92 -2.89
N SER A 191 9.00 -4.96 -3.80
CA SER A 191 8.89 -3.97 -4.89
C SER A 191 8.72 -2.55 -4.34
N SER A 192 7.90 -2.37 -3.31
CA SER A 192 7.71 -1.09 -2.64
C SER A 192 8.99 -0.60 -1.94
N ALA A 193 9.73 -1.48 -1.28
CA ALA A 193 11.01 -1.14 -0.67
C ALA A 193 12.06 -0.69 -1.71
N VAL A 194 12.14 -1.39 -2.84
CA VAL A 194 13.03 -1.02 -3.97
C VAL A 194 12.64 0.35 -4.52
N PHE A 195 11.35 0.61 -4.66
CA PHE A 195 10.87 1.92 -5.10
C PHE A 195 11.30 3.03 -4.13
N ASP A 196 11.12 2.83 -2.82
CA ASP A 196 11.50 3.85 -1.81
C ASP A 196 13.01 4.14 -1.80
N LEU A 197 13.83 3.11 -1.97
CA LEU A 197 15.30 3.22 -2.06
C LEU A 197 15.76 3.95 -3.33
N HIS A 198 15.00 3.81 -4.42
CA HIS A 198 15.39 4.31 -5.74
C HIS A 198 14.44 5.37 -6.30
N ALA A 199 13.59 5.95 -5.45
CA ALA A 199 12.53 6.87 -5.86
C ALA A 199 13.08 7.99 -6.75
N HIS A 200 14.20 8.60 -6.38
CA HIS A 200 14.83 9.65 -7.19
C HIS A 200 15.20 9.21 -8.62
N LYS A 201 15.71 7.98 -8.81
CA LYS A 201 16.06 7.45 -10.14
C LYS A 201 14.81 7.10 -10.93
N ILE A 202 13.85 6.46 -10.27
CA ILE A 202 12.59 6.03 -10.89
C ILE A 202 11.78 7.26 -11.33
N LEU A 203 11.74 8.30 -10.50
CA LEU A 203 11.08 9.57 -10.84
C LEU A 203 11.76 10.27 -12.02
N ASN A 204 13.08 10.15 -12.20
CA ASN A 204 13.76 10.69 -13.38
C ASN A 204 13.34 9.97 -14.68
N ILE A 205 12.99 8.68 -14.60
CA ILE A 205 12.43 7.94 -15.74
C ILE A 205 11.03 8.48 -16.08
N PHE A 206 10.20 8.71 -15.07
CA PHE A 206 8.85 9.24 -15.26
C PHE A 206 8.82 10.73 -15.64
N SER A 207 9.78 11.55 -15.20
CA SER A 207 9.86 12.98 -15.54
C SER A 207 10.50 13.25 -16.91
N GLY A 208 11.19 12.25 -17.48
CA GLY A 208 11.57 12.24 -18.90
C GLY A 208 10.36 12.15 -19.85
N ILE A 209 9.17 11.84 -19.34
CA ILE A 209 7.89 11.98 -20.04
C ILE A 209 7.49 13.47 -19.92
N ASP A 210 7.71 14.23 -21.00
CA ASP A 210 7.51 15.67 -21.05
C ASP A 210 6.12 16.10 -20.49
N PRO A 211 6.07 16.88 -19.39
CA PRO A 211 4.80 17.40 -18.84
C PRO A 211 4.08 18.38 -19.79
N ARG A 212 4.68 18.73 -20.94
CA ARG A 212 4.04 19.55 -21.98
C ARG A 212 3.12 18.77 -22.90
N ILE A 213 2.89 17.47 -22.71
CA ILE A 213 1.79 16.79 -23.41
C ILE A 213 0.48 17.52 -23.02
N PRO A 214 -0.14 18.28 -23.95
CA PRO A 214 -1.16 19.26 -23.63
C PRO A 214 -2.51 18.56 -23.54
N LEU A 215 -2.73 17.77 -22.49
CA LEU A 215 -4.05 17.25 -22.18
C LEU A 215 -4.85 18.35 -21.50
N LEU A 216 -5.78 18.94 -22.27
CA LEU A 216 -6.79 19.90 -21.86
C LEU A 216 -6.34 21.37 -21.75
N ARG A 217 -5.93 21.93 -22.89
CA ARG A 217 -6.24 23.34 -23.17
C ARG A 217 -7.77 23.45 -23.23
N LYS A 218 -8.42 23.81 -22.11
CA LYS A 218 -9.84 24.20 -22.09
C LYS A 218 -10.07 25.17 -23.26
N LYS A 219 -10.79 24.73 -24.29
CA LYS A 219 -11.46 25.66 -25.20
C LYS A 219 -12.43 26.46 -24.32
N ARG A 220 -12.30 27.78 -24.45
CA ARG A 220 -13.03 28.81 -23.72
C ARG A 220 -14.53 28.59 -23.75
#